data_AF-A0A6L9Z0Z5-F1
#
_entry.id   AF-A0A6L9Z0Z5-F1
#
_cell.length_a   1.000
_cell.length_b   1.000
_cell.length_c   1.000
_cell.angle_alpha   90.00
_cell.angle_beta   90.00
_cell.angle_gamma   90.00
#
_symmetry.space_group_name_H-M   'P 1'
#
loop_
_entity.id
_entity.type
_entity.pdbx_description
1 polymer ?
#
loop_
_entity_poly.entity_id
_entity_poly.type
_entity_poly.pdbx_seq_one_letter_code
_entity_poly.pdbx_strand_id
1 'polypeptide(L)'
;GKDDAAYYLLNEARSYISEDSSRYRRPMVTNVYREAIELYDRHLYEKGACVYHMIWAELGEDLFWKAIQTFVQDNAHKTVETIDLLRAIEKATGRNLLFLFDQYVFRGGHPEYKVAYSWDGDSQLAKLTVTQTQAKDSNTGSDSELFDLKIPIAFGYTKLEDDSPVKTSNETCLQTFTVRVHQREQSFYFPLEKKPNLISFDHGNNYLKTVSLEYPIAELKAQLKFDPDPISRIYAGKALAKKGGLEAVKALSDALKSDSFWGVRLEIAKQLAKVKLDQAEAALIVGLSDSNPRVRRAVVQALGEVKTPESYNALKQLLEKGDASYYVEALAARSLGGMVSASLKDREDEVIQLLKKVLQERSGWNEVVRGGVIAGLSQIKSSPIALDVILEYTTPGIPQPLRLAAIRALGDISKGQSPNKIESILEQLEEMSRETFYLTQVTIVRALGKMETPKAMDILRSLLEHTPDGRIRRIAEEAIQKVQKTIGSDKAIKQLREELNKLKKDNQELKSRLENLEAKSN
;
A
#
# COMPACT_ATOMS: atom_id res chain seq x y z
N GLY A 1 -6.05 -13.44 -16.21
CA GLY A 1 -5.21 -13.71 -17.40
C GLY A 1 -3.82 -13.14 -17.18
N LYS A 2 -3.03 -12.97 -18.25
CA LYS A 2 -1.66 -12.43 -18.18
C LYS A 2 -1.60 -11.06 -17.49
N ASP A 3 -2.50 -10.15 -17.85
CA ASP A 3 -2.55 -8.80 -17.27
C ASP A 3 -2.88 -8.81 -15.76
N ASP A 4 -3.80 -9.68 -15.31
CA ASP A 4 -4.08 -9.84 -13.89
C ASP A 4 -2.87 -10.38 -13.13
N ALA A 5 -2.09 -11.29 -13.72
CA ALA A 5 -0.87 -11.82 -13.11
C ALA A 5 0.22 -10.73 -13.00
N ALA A 6 0.41 -9.92 -14.05
CA ALA A 6 1.32 -8.78 -14.01
C ALA A 6 0.91 -7.75 -12.94
N TYR A 7 -0.40 -7.45 -12.84
CA TYR A 7 -0.91 -6.54 -11.81
C TYR A 7 -0.83 -7.12 -10.40
N TYR A 8 -1.01 -8.44 -10.24
CA TYR A 8 -0.79 -9.14 -8.98
C TYR A 8 0.67 -8.96 -8.55
N LEU A 9 1.63 -9.27 -9.42
CA LEU A 9 3.06 -9.11 -9.14
C LEU A 9 3.44 -7.66 -8.80
N LEU A 10 2.86 -6.68 -9.50
CA LEU A 10 3.04 -5.26 -9.15
C LEU A 10 2.56 -4.95 -7.72
N ASN A 11 1.46 -5.56 -7.27
CA ASN A 11 0.95 -5.35 -5.91
C ASN A 11 1.80 -6.07 -4.84
N GLU A 12 2.35 -7.23 -5.14
CA GLU A 12 3.36 -7.88 -4.28
C GLU A 12 4.59 -6.97 -4.14
N ALA A 13 5.13 -6.50 -5.26
CA ALA A 13 6.24 -5.54 -5.27
C ALA A 13 5.94 -4.29 -4.42
N ARG A 14 4.77 -3.67 -4.62
CA ARG A 14 4.34 -2.49 -3.84
C ARG A 14 4.20 -2.78 -2.34
N SER A 15 3.72 -3.97 -1.98
CA SER A 15 3.55 -4.38 -0.59
C SER A 15 4.91 -4.53 0.09
N TYR A 16 5.87 -5.21 -0.55
CA TYR A 16 7.25 -5.25 -0.10
C TYR A 16 7.86 -3.85 0.02
N ILE A 17 7.79 -3.03 -1.04
CA ILE A 17 8.38 -1.68 -1.07
C ILE A 17 7.81 -0.80 0.05
N SER A 18 6.52 -0.94 0.33
CA SER A 18 5.88 -0.22 1.44
C SER A 18 6.47 -0.63 2.79
N GLU A 19 6.82 -1.89 3.00
CA GLU A 19 7.45 -2.34 4.24
C GLU A 19 8.93 -1.91 4.31
N ASP A 20 9.67 -2.10 3.22
CA ASP A 20 11.08 -1.71 3.08
C ASP A 20 11.30 -0.23 3.42
N SER A 21 10.40 0.65 2.97
CA SER A 21 10.50 2.09 3.19
C SER A 21 9.96 2.58 4.53
N SER A 22 9.02 1.87 5.16
CA SER A 22 8.28 2.38 6.33
C SER A 22 8.60 1.68 7.66
N ARG A 23 9.08 0.44 7.63
CA ARG A 23 9.38 -0.36 8.83
C ARG A 23 10.89 -0.57 8.97
N TYR A 24 11.49 -1.24 8.00
CA TYR A 24 12.92 -1.56 7.97
C TYR A 24 13.32 -2.08 6.60
N ARG A 25 14.60 -1.90 6.23
CA ARG A 25 15.22 -2.55 5.08
C ARG A 25 16.15 -3.65 5.58
N ARG A 26 15.93 -4.88 5.13
CA ARG A 26 16.78 -6.04 5.46
C ARG A 26 16.89 -7.02 4.29
N PRO A 27 17.91 -7.91 4.28
CA PRO A 27 17.93 -9.07 3.40
C PRO A 27 16.73 -9.99 3.63
N MET A 28 16.37 -10.79 2.62
CA MET A 28 15.35 -11.85 2.80
C MET A 28 15.86 -12.91 3.77
N VAL A 29 17.09 -13.39 3.52
CA VAL A 29 17.78 -14.35 4.39
C VAL A 29 18.53 -13.58 5.46
N THR A 30 18.05 -13.66 6.70
CA THR A 30 18.72 -13.06 7.85
C THR A 30 18.53 -13.93 9.09
N ASN A 31 19.56 -14.01 9.92
CA ASN A 31 19.56 -14.64 11.24
C ASN A 31 19.42 -13.61 12.38
N VAL A 32 19.08 -12.37 12.07
CA VAL A 32 18.90 -11.28 13.04
C VAL A 32 17.42 -11.04 13.25
N TYR A 33 16.88 -11.58 14.35
CA TYR A 33 15.50 -11.41 14.78
C TYR A 33 15.38 -11.61 16.29
N ARG A 34 14.35 -11.02 16.91
CA ARG A 34 14.04 -11.21 18.34
C ARG A 34 13.14 -12.42 18.55
N GLU A 35 12.13 -12.55 17.70
CA GLU A 35 11.17 -13.65 17.68
C GLU A 35 11.12 -14.24 16.28
N ALA A 36 11.09 -15.57 16.15
CA ALA A 36 11.11 -16.22 14.83
C ALA A 36 9.95 -15.77 13.92
N ILE A 37 8.82 -15.38 14.52
CA ILE A 37 7.64 -14.86 13.81
C ILE A 37 7.90 -13.50 13.12
N GLU A 38 8.97 -12.78 13.48
CA GLU A 38 9.34 -11.52 12.83
C GLU A 38 9.75 -11.72 11.37
N LEU A 39 10.25 -12.90 11.01
CA LEU A 39 10.64 -13.22 9.62
C LEU A 39 9.43 -13.46 8.69
N TYR A 40 8.23 -13.63 9.24
CA TYR A 40 6.99 -13.82 8.49
C TYR A 40 6.41 -12.45 8.11
N ASP A 41 7.06 -11.82 7.13
CA ASP A 41 6.77 -10.46 6.67
C ASP A 41 6.87 -10.34 5.14
N ARG A 42 6.85 -9.11 4.62
CA ARG A 42 6.80 -8.85 3.19
C ARG A 42 8.12 -8.98 2.46
N HIS A 43 9.21 -9.03 3.20
CA HIS A 43 10.51 -9.39 2.65
C HIS A 43 10.55 -10.89 2.33
N LEU A 44 9.86 -11.73 3.10
CA LEU A 44 9.83 -13.17 2.84
C LEU A 44 8.82 -13.54 1.75
N TYR A 45 7.57 -13.08 1.88
CA TYR A 45 6.47 -13.50 1.00
C TYR A 45 6.42 -12.70 -0.29
N GLU A 46 6.08 -11.41 -0.22
CA GLU A 46 5.86 -10.58 -1.41
C GLU A 46 7.14 -10.34 -2.23
N LYS A 47 8.27 -10.03 -1.57
CA LYS A 47 9.58 -9.96 -2.28
C LYS A 47 9.99 -11.33 -2.82
N GLY A 48 9.74 -12.40 -2.07
CA GLY A 48 10.02 -13.77 -2.51
C GLY A 48 9.27 -14.13 -3.79
N ALA A 49 7.99 -13.78 -3.90
CA ALA A 49 7.20 -13.96 -5.12
C ALA A 49 7.83 -13.24 -6.32
N CYS A 50 8.27 -11.99 -6.12
CA CYS A 50 9.00 -11.23 -7.14
C CYS A 50 10.32 -11.89 -7.57
N VAL A 51 11.10 -12.40 -6.61
CA VAL A 51 12.38 -13.07 -6.91
C VAL A 51 12.16 -14.36 -7.71
N TYR A 52 11.14 -15.16 -7.38
CA TYR A 52 10.81 -16.34 -8.18
C TYR A 52 10.39 -15.98 -9.60
N HIS A 53 9.61 -14.90 -9.79
CA HIS A 53 9.27 -14.39 -11.13
C HIS A 53 10.51 -13.93 -11.90
N MET A 54 11.47 -13.28 -11.22
CA MET A 54 12.75 -12.89 -11.83
C MET A 54 13.58 -14.11 -12.25
N ILE A 55 13.64 -15.16 -11.42
CA ILE A 55 14.31 -16.43 -11.79
C ILE A 55 13.62 -17.06 -13.02
N TRP A 56 12.28 -17.06 -13.05
CA TRP A 56 11.52 -17.54 -14.21
C TRP A 56 11.84 -16.72 -15.47
N ALA A 57 11.94 -15.39 -15.37
CA ALA A 57 12.28 -14.53 -16.49
C ALA A 57 13.72 -14.75 -17.02
N GLU A 58 14.69 -15.00 -16.14
CA GLU A 58 16.09 -15.26 -16.51
C GLU A 58 16.30 -16.64 -17.14
N LEU A 59 15.53 -17.65 -16.72
CA LEU A 59 15.65 -19.02 -17.19
C LEU A 59 14.71 -19.34 -18.36
N GLY A 60 13.57 -18.67 -18.45
CA GLY A 60 12.43 -19.12 -19.24
C GLY A 60 11.71 -20.30 -18.57
N GLU A 61 10.53 -20.64 -19.09
CA GLU A 61 9.61 -21.60 -18.49
C GLU A 61 10.22 -23.01 -18.33
N ASP A 62 10.81 -23.55 -19.40
CA ASP A 62 11.34 -24.92 -19.41
C ASP A 62 12.46 -25.13 -18.40
N LEU A 63 13.44 -24.21 -18.38
CA LEU A 63 14.57 -24.30 -17.47
C LEU A 63 14.17 -23.98 -16.02
N PHE A 64 13.20 -23.09 -15.82
CA PHE A 64 12.64 -22.83 -14.49
C PHE A 64 12.05 -24.10 -13.90
N TRP A 65 11.13 -24.76 -14.62
CA TRP A 65 10.50 -25.98 -14.09
C TRP A 65 11.47 -27.13 -13.93
N LYS A 66 12.45 -27.27 -14.84
CA LYS A 66 13.53 -28.25 -14.69
C LYS A 66 14.34 -28.01 -13.41
N ALA A 67 14.66 -26.75 -13.08
CA ALA A 67 15.36 -26.39 -11.85
C ALA A 67 14.54 -26.71 -10.59
N ILE A 68 13.25 -26.36 -10.57
CA ILE A 68 12.36 -26.66 -9.44
C ILE A 68 12.20 -28.17 -9.24
N GLN A 69 12.00 -28.94 -10.32
CA GLN A 69 11.93 -30.40 -10.25
C GLN A 69 13.22 -31.00 -9.69
N THR A 70 14.37 -30.55 -10.18
CA THR A 70 15.69 -30.97 -9.68
C THR A 70 15.84 -30.67 -8.19
N PHE A 71 15.47 -29.46 -7.76
CA PHE A 71 15.53 -29.06 -6.36
C PHE A 71 14.69 -29.96 -5.45
N VAL A 72 13.43 -30.21 -5.81
CA VAL A 72 12.51 -31.02 -4.99
C VAL A 72 12.93 -32.50 -4.97
N GLN A 73 13.40 -33.05 -6.08
CA GLN A 73 13.84 -34.44 -6.16
C GLN A 73 15.14 -34.69 -5.39
N ASP A 74 16.16 -33.85 -5.60
CA ASP A 74 17.47 -34.02 -4.95
C ASP A 74 17.40 -33.83 -3.42
N ASN A 75 16.44 -33.03 -2.96
CA ASN A 75 16.29 -32.63 -1.56
C ASN A 75 15.05 -33.22 -0.86
N ALA A 76 14.41 -34.22 -1.46
CA ALA A 76 13.27 -34.90 -0.84
C ALA A 76 13.63 -35.40 0.57
N HIS A 77 12.79 -35.07 1.56
CA HIS A 77 12.93 -35.45 2.97
C HIS A 77 14.19 -34.91 3.68
N LYS A 78 14.83 -33.86 3.16
CA LYS A 78 16.00 -33.21 3.78
C LYS A 78 15.64 -31.82 4.31
N THR A 79 16.42 -31.33 5.26
CA THR A 79 16.49 -29.90 5.59
C THR A 79 17.34 -29.21 4.53
N VAL A 80 16.87 -28.08 4.01
CA VAL A 80 17.53 -27.31 2.95
C VAL A 80 17.74 -25.86 3.36
N GLU A 81 18.73 -25.25 2.73
CA GLU A 81 18.99 -23.82 2.80
C GLU A 81 18.79 -23.14 1.44
N THR A 82 18.71 -21.82 1.43
CA THR A 82 18.60 -21.01 0.20
C THR A 82 19.66 -21.36 -0.86
N ILE A 83 20.87 -21.73 -0.42
CA ILE A 83 21.96 -22.09 -1.32
C ILE A 83 21.68 -23.39 -2.09
N ASP A 84 20.86 -24.30 -1.56
CA ASP A 84 20.53 -25.56 -2.22
C ASP A 84 19.61 -25.35 -3.42
N LEU A 85 18.76 -24.31 -3.38
CA LEU A 85 18.00 -23.88 -4.55
C LEU A 85 18.93 -23.34 -5.65
N LEU A 86 19.92 -22.52 -5.29
CA LEU A 86 20.89 -22.00 -6.26
C LEU A 86 21.69 -23.14 -6.91
N ARG A 87 22.17 -24.09 -6.10
CA ARG A 87 22.88 -25.30 -6.59
C ARG A 87 22.01 -26.14 -7.51
N ALA A 88 20.72 -26.29 -7.20
CA ALA A 88 19.79 -27.04 -8.06
C ALA A 88 19.55 -26.33 -9.40
N ILE A 89 19.45 -25.00 -9.41
CA ILE A 89 19.37 -24.20 -10.65
C ILE A 89 20.62 -24.41 -11.50
N GLU A 90 21.81 -24.28 -10.92
CA GLU A 90 23.09 -24.48 -11.62
C GLU A 90 23.19 -25.90 -12.18
N LYS A 91 22.88 -26.92 -11.37
CA LYS A 91 22.89 -28.33 -11.80
C LYS A 91 21.92 -28.61 -12.95
N ALA A 92 20.71 -28.06 -12.88
CA ALA A 92 19.65 -28.35 -13.85
C ALA A 92 19.84 -27.63 -15.19
N THR A 93 20.37 -26.40 -15.14
CA THR A 93 20.33 -25.45 -16.27
C THR A 93 21.72 -25.07 -16.79
N GLY A 94 22.78 -25.29 -16.02
CA GLY A 94 24.12 -24.77 -16.30
C GLY A 94 24.25 -23.24 -16.15
N ARG A 95 23.22 -22.56 -15.62
CA ARG A 95 23.20 -21.10 -15.44
C ARG A 95 23.52 -20.74 -14.00
N ASN A 96 24.45 -19.82 -13.81
CA ASN A 96 24.76 -19.24 -12.51
C ASN A 96 23.89 -18.00 -12.26
N LEU A 97 22.98 -18.11 -11.29
CA LEU A 97 22.11 -17.00 -10.85
C LEU A 97 22.57 -16.36 -9.52
N LEU A 98 23.81 -16.59 -9.09
CA LEU A 98 24.36 -16.00 -7.86
C LEU A 98 24.24 -14.47 -7.88
N PHE A 99 24.43 -13.83 -9.04
CA PHE A 99 24.26 -12.39 -9.20
C PHE A 99 22.85 -11.90 -8.78
N LEU A 100 21.82 -12.69 -9.02
CA LEU A 100 20.44 -12.35 -8.68
C LEU A 100 20.18 -12.57 -7.18
N PHE A 101 20.69 -13.68 -6.63
CA PHE A 101 20.57 -14.01 -5.22
C PHE A 101 21.33 -13.03 -4.32
N ASP A 102 22.56 -12.66 -4.71
CA ASP A 102 23.36 -11.66 -4.01
C ASP A 102 22.58 -10.34 -3.86
N GLN A 103 22.02 -9.85 -4.96
CA GLN A 103 21.37 -8.55 -5.01
C GLN A 103 19.98 -8.51 -4.36
N TYR A 104 19.19 -9.59 -4.43
CA TYR A 104 17.79 -9.59 -4.00
C TYR A 104 17.48 -10.45 -2.79
N VAL A 105 18.27 -11.50 -2.53
CA VAL A 105 18.02 -12.46 -1.44
C VAL A 105 18.93 -12.17 -0.25
N PHE A 106 20.23 -11.98 -0.50
CA PHE A 106 21.24 -11.74 0.53
C PHE A 106 21.46 -10.26 0.83
N ARG A 107 20.97 -9.37 -0.03
CA ARG A 107 20.97 -7.92 0.17
C ARG A 107 19.54 -7.34 0.30
N GLY A 108 19.41 -6.32 1.15
CA GLY A 108 18.18 -5.54 1.29
C GLY A 108 18.02 -4.51 0.17
N GLY A 109 16.78 -4.10 -0.10
CA GLY A 109 16.47 -3.09 -1.13
C GLY A 109 16.20 -3.65 -2.52
N HIS A 110 16.09 -2.71 -3.47
CA HIS A 110 15.74 -2.87 -4.87
C HIS A 110 16.24 -1.63 -5.66
N PRO A 111 16.39 -1.71 -7.00
CA PRO A 111 16.75 -0.54 -7.78
C PRO A 111 15.60 0.47 -7.88
N GLU A 112 15.95 1.74 -7.75
CA GLU A 112 15.06 2.88 -7.93
C GLU A 112 15.48 3.64 -9.20
N TYR A 113 14.78 3.40 -10.31
CA TYR A 113 15.15 3.96 -11.60
C TYR A 113 14.44 5.28 -11.88
N LYS A 114 15.22 6.28 -12.26
CA LYS A 114 14.77 7.46 -12.98
C LYS A 114 15.21 7.32 -14.44
N VAL A 115 14.27 7.40 -15.38
CA VAL A 115 14.54 7.13 -16.79
C VAL A 115 14.12 8.32 -17.64
N ALA A 116 15.09 8.97 -18.29
CA ALA A 116 14.87 10.10 -19.19
C ALA A 116 15.08 9.68 -20.65
N TYR A 117 14.29 10.25 -21.56
CA TYR A 117 14.35 9.97 -23.00
C TYR A 117 14.46 11.27 -23.80
N SER A 118 15.32 11.26 -24.82
CA SER A 118 15.35 12.29 -25.85
C SER A 118 15.61 11.68 -27.23
N TRP A 119 15.17 12.36 -28.28
CA TRP A 119 15.40 11.98 -29.67
C TRP A 119 16.31 13.01 -30.34
N ASP A 120 17.39 12.52 -30.96
CA ASP A 120 18.24 13.30 -31.87
C ASP A 120 17.82 12.98 -33.31
N GLY A 121 17.18 13.94 -33.98
CA GLY A 121 16.70 13.78 -35.35
C GLY A 121 17.78 13.82 -36.40
N ASP A 122 18.89 14.52 -36.15
CA ASP A 122 19.98 14.68 -37.11
C ASP A 122 20.80 13.38 -37.20
N SER A 123 21.03 12.75 -36.05
CA SER A 123 21.77 11.48 -35.97
C SER A 123 20.87 10.24 -35.99
N GLN A 124 19.55 10.41 -35.98
CA GLN A 124 18.55 9.35 -35.79
C GLN A 124 18.81 8.47 -34.55
N LEU A 125 19.17 9.09 -33.43
CA LEU A 125 19.51 8.41 -32.19
C LEU A 125 18.43 8.62 -31.11
N ALA A 126 17.92 7.52 -30.57
CA ALA A 126 17.21 7.54 -29.29
C ALA A 126 18.22 7.51 -28.15
N LYS A 127 18.22 8.54 -27.31
CA LYS A 127 19.02 8.59 -26.08
C LYS A 127 18.14 8.23 -24.89
N LEU A 128 18.55 7.22 -24.13
CA LEU A 128 17.95 6.85 -22.85
C LEU A 128 18.97 7.03 -21.73
N THR A 129 18.66 7.86 -20.74
CA THR A 129 19.49 8.02 -19.54
C THR A 129 18.79 7.36 -18.37
N VAL A 130 19.45 6.37 -17.76
CA VAL A 130 18.96 5.58 -16.64
C VAL A 130 19.78 5.94 -15.41
N THR A 131 19.13 6.43 -14.36
CA THR A 131 19.76 6.78 -13.08
C THR A 131 19.20 5.91 -11.96
N GLN A 132 20.07 5.25 -11.19
CA GLN A 132 19.75 4.55 -9.95
C GLN A 132 19.79 5.52 -8.77
N THR A 133 18.62 5.98 -8.32
CA THR A 133 18.51 7.07 -7.33
C THR A 133 18.75 6.63 -5.89
N GLN A 134 18.70 5.33 -5.61
CA GLN A 134 18.97 4.80 -4.28
C GLN A 134 20.47 4.81 -3.91
N ALA A 135 21.35 4.83 -4.91
CA ALA A 135 22.80 4.80 -4.72
C ALA A 135 23.34 6.21 -4.43
N LYS A 136 23.95 6.41 -3.26
CA LYS A 136 24.46 7.72 -2.81
C LYS A 136 25.81 8.08 -3.45
N ASP A 137 26.16 9.38 -3.45
CA ASP A 137 27.50 9.84 -3.84
C ASP A 137 28.43 9.54 -2.67
N SER A 138 29.20 8.45 -2.75
CA SER A 138 30.18 8.14 -1.72
C SER A 138 31.59 8.20 -2.29
N ASN A 139 32.40 9.14 -1.78
CA ASN A 139 33.87 9.05 -1.79
C ASN A 139 34.40 7.85 -0.97
N THR A 140 33.50 7.09 -0.33
CA THR A 140 33.76 5.81 0.33
C THR A 140 33.12 4.69 -0.49
N GLY A 141 33.80 4.27 -1.55
CA GLY A 141 33.30 3.31 -2.54
C GLY A 141 32.81 2.00 -1.91
N SER A 142 31.50 1.87 -1.78
CA SER A 142 30.91 0.54 -1.90
C SER A 142 29.87 0.61 -3.03
N ASP A 143 30.19 -0.05 -4.14
CA ASP A 143 29.25 -0.39 -5.22
C ASP A 143 28.09 -1.29 -4.72
N SER A 144 28.02 -1.55 -3.40
CA SER A 144 27.04 -2.40 -2.74
C SER A 144 25.61 -1.85 -2.76
N GLU A 145 25.37 -0.60 -3.14
CA GLU A 145 24.01 -0.03 -3.32
C GLU A 145 23.51 -0.11 -4.78
N LEU A 146 24.42 -0.34 -5.73
CA LEU A 146 24.07 -0.46 -7.15
C LEU A 146 23.51 -1.85 -7.46
N PHE A 147 22.58 -1.87 -8.39
CA PHE A 147 22.11 -3.09 -9.01
C PHE A 147 22.68 -3.22 -10.42
N ASP A 148 23.02 -4.45 -10.79
CA ASP A 148 23.54 -4.85 -12.08
C ASP A 148 22.56 -5.82 -12.73
N LEU A 149 21.79 -5.30 -13.69
CA LEU A 149 20.70 -6.02 -14.36
C LEU A 149 20.75 -5.80 -15.87
N LYS A 150 20.29 -6.82 -16.60
CA LYS A 150 20.09 -6.77 -18.05
C LYS A 150 18.64 -6.39 -18.33
N ILE A 151 18.40 -5.11 -18.62
CA ILE A 151 17.06 -4.57 -18.79
C ILE A 151 16.69 -4.51 -20.27
N PRO A 152 15.56 -5.11 -20.70
CA PRO A 152 15.05 -4.94 -22.06
C PRO A 152 14.37 -3.58 -22.24
N ILE A 153 14.78 -2.84 -23.26
CA ILE A 153 14.22 -1.56 -23.68
C ILE A 153 13.53 -1.77 -25.03
N ALA A 154 12.23 -1.52 -25.11
CA ALA A 154 11.48 -1.63 -26.36
C ALA A 154 11.06 -0.25 -26.89
N PHE A 155 11.28 -0.04 -28.18
CA PHE A 155 10.85 1.13 -28.94
C PHE A 155 9.66 0.74 -29.83
N GLY A 156 8.53 1.41 -29.64
CA GLY A 156 7.29 1.06 -30.32
C GLY A 156 6.92 2.02 -31.44
N TYR A 157 6.45 1.44 -32.54
CA TYR A 157 5.95 2.15 -33.71
C TYR A 157 4.49 1.79 -33.94
N THR A 158 3.64 2.81 -33.94
CA THR A 158 2.20 2.66 -34.15
C THR A 158 1.82 3.23 -35.51
N LYS A 159 0.89 2.58 -36.21
CA LYS A 159 0.23 3.16 -37.39
C LYS A 159 -0.72 4.25 -36.89
N LEU A 160 -0.20 5.44 -36.63
CA LEU A 160 -1.03 6.60 -36.34
C LEU A 160 -1.66 7.07 -37.66
N GLU A 161 -2.94 6.73 -37.85
CA GLU A 161 -3.88 7.36 -38.79
C GLU A 161 -3.32 7.70 -40.18
N ASP A 162 -3.28 6.70 -41.07
CA ASP A 162 -3.69 6.91 -42.47
C ASP A 162 -5.18 6.61 -42.56
N ASP A 163 -5.90 7.42 -43.32
CA ASP A 163 -7.36 7.53 -43.48
C ASP A 163 -8.01 6.28 -44.14
N SER A 164 -7.79 5.09 -43.58
CA SER A 164 -8.32 3.82 -44.09
C SER A 164 -9.43 3.26 -43.20
N PRO A 165 -10.62 2.93 -43.76
CA PRO A 165 -11.82 2.57 -43.01
C PRO A 165 -11.85 1.09 -42.58
N VAL A 166 -10.73 0.54 -42.11
CA VAL A 166 -10.66 -0.85 -41.63
C VAL A 166 -10.20 -0.89 -40.17
N LYS A 167 -11.18 -1.02 -39.28
CA LYS A 167 -10.97 -1.38 -37.87
C LYS A 167 -10.49 -2.82 -37.78
N THR A 168 -9.18 -3.07 -37.72
CA THR A 168 -8.64 -4.31 -37.13
C THR A 168 -7.16 -4.16 -36.77
N SER A 169 -6.85 -4.50 -35.51
CA SER A 169 -5.56 -4.63 -34.80
C SER A 169 -4.71 -3.37 -34.52
N ASN A 170 -4.62 -3.02 -33.23
CA ASN A 170 -3.55 -2.20 -32.64
C ASN A 170 -2.20 -2.95 -32.73
N GLU A 171 -1.67 -3.17 -33.94
CA GLU A 171 -0.34 -3.75 -34.11
C GLU A 171 0.72 -2.68 -33.82
N THR A 172 1.14 -2.60 -32.56
CA THR A 172 2.38 -1.91 -32.18
C THR A 172 3.54 -2.83 -32.54
N CYS A 173 4.37 -2.43 -33.50
CA CYS A 173 5.64 -3.12 -33.74
C CYS A 173 6.66 -2.65 -32.69
N LEU A 174 7.30 -3.59 -31.99
CA LEU A 174 8.30 -3.30 -30.96
C LEU A 174 9.69 -3.76 -31.41
N GLN A 175 10.64 -2.83 -31.44
CA GLN A 175 12.06 -3.14 -31.57
C GLN A 175 12.70 -3.15 -30.17
N THR A 176 13.25 -4.28 -29.75
CA THR A 176 13.77 -4.46 -28.37
C THR A 176 15.29 -4.60 -28.33
N PHE A 177 15.92 -3.91 -27.39
CA PHE A 177 17.35 -4.00 -27.10
C PHE A 177 17.55 -4.30 -25.61
N THR A 178 18.45 -5.23 -25.27
CA THR A 178 18.81 -5.50 -23.88
C THR A 178 20.08 -4.75 -23.51
N VAL A 179 20.02 -3.96 -22.44
CA VAL A 179 21.17 -3.19 -21.94
C VAL A 179 21.54 -3.60 -20.52
N ARG A 180 22.83 -3.62 -20.21
CA ARG A 180 23.32 -3.83 -18.85
C ARG A 180 23.33 -2.49 -18.11
N VAL A 181 22.44 -2.35 -17.13
CA VAL A 181 22.36 -1.18 -16.24
C VAL A 181 23.09 -1.55 -14.96
N HIS A 182 24.27 -0.96 -14.75
CA HIS A 182 25.13 -1.28 -13.60
C HIS A 182 25.85 -0.06 -13.01
N GLN A 183 25.71 1.11 -13.63
CA GLN A 183 26.24 2.36 -13.11
C GLN A 183 25.14 3.17 -12.42
N ARG A 184 25.54 4.14 -11.59
CA ARG A 184 24.59 5.07 -10.98
C ARG A 184 23.84 5.87 -12.02
N GLU A 185 24.52 6.36 -13.04
CA GLU A 185 23.90 7.03 -14.18
C GLU A 185 24.55 6.49 -15.45
N GLN A 186 23.73 6.01 -16.38
CA GLN A 186 24.20 5.40 -17.61
C GLN A 186 23.33 5.89 -18.77
N SER A 187 23.96 6.38 -19.83
CA SER A 187 23.28 6.81 -21.05
C SER A 187 23.50 5.79 -22.17
N PHE A 188 22.42 5.39 -22.81
CA PHE A 188 22.40 4.47 -23.95
C PHE A 188 21.91 5.22 -25.18
N TYR A 189 22.53 4.92 -26.32
CA TYR A 189 22.20 5.51 -27.62
C TYR A 189 21.83 4.39 -28.57
N PHE A 190 20.62 4.47 -29.13
CA PHE A 190 20.07 3.46 -30.02
C PHE A 190 19.89 4.05 -31.41
N PRO A 191 20.55 3.52 -32.45
CA PRO A 191 20.27 3.89 -33.82
C PRO A 191 18.92 3.30 -34.22
N LEU A 192 17.98 4.17 -34.63
CA LEU A 192 16.64 3.80 -35.04
C LEU A 192 16.34 4.41 -36.40
N GLU A 193 15.57 3.73 -37.25
CA GLU A 193 15.23 4.23 -38.59
C GLU A 193 14.39 5.52 -38.56
N LYS A 194 13.58 5.68 -37.50
CA LYS A 194 12.75 6.85 -37.27
C LYS A 194 12.43 6.99 -35.79
N LYS A 195 11.94 8.18 -35.41
CA LYS A 195 11.51 8.49 -34.05
C LYS A 195 10.42 7.49 -33.60
N PRO A 196 10.60 6.80 -32.46
CA PRO A 196 9.59 5.90 -31.93
C PRO A 196 8.40 6.67 -31.36
N ASN A 197 7.22 6.05 -31.41
CA ASN A 197 6.01 6.60 -30.82
C ASN A 197 5.98 6.41 -29.30
N LEU A 198 6.51 5.29 -28.81
CA LEU A 198 6.57 4.98 -27.38
C LEU A 198 7.88 4.28 -26.99
N ILE A 199 8.20 4.32 -25.70
CA ILE A 199 9.38 3.69 -25.11
C ILE A 199 8.92 2.88 -23.89
N SER A 200 9.19 1.57 -23.89
CA SER A 200 8.93 0.68 -22.76
C SER A 200 10.23 0.31 -22.07
N PHE A 201 10.46 0.85 -20.87
CA PHE A 201 11.58 0.47 -20.01
C PHE A 201 11.24 -0.80 -19.22
N ASP A 202 12.16 -1.77 -19.23
CA ASP A 202 11.93 -3.14 -18.74
C ASP A 202 10.69 -3.78 -19.38
N HIS A 203 10.75 -3.97 -20.70
CA HIS A 203 9.67 -4.61 -21.45
C HIS A 203 9.32 -5.99 -20.86
N GLY A 204 8.07 -6.16 -20.43
CA GLY A 204 7.56 -7.32 -19.69
C GLY A 204 7.57 -7.17 -18.17
N ASN A 205 8.20 -6.11 -17.64
CA ASN A 205 8.24 -5.73 -16.23
C ASN A 205 8.64 -6.86 -15.27
N ASN A 206 9.66 -7.63 -15.65
CA ASN A 206 10.07 -8.83 -14.93
C ASN A 206 10.88 -8.56 -13.65
N TYR A 207 11.50 -7.38 -13.53
CA TYR A 207 12.38 -7.08 -12.39
C TYR A 207 11.67 -6.24 -11.33
N LEU A 208 11.89 -6.61 -10.05
CA LEU A 208 11.44 -5.84 -8.90
C LEU A 208 12.17 -4.50 -8.81
N LYS A 209 11.44 -3.40 -9.00
CA LYS A 209 12.01 -2.06 -9.10
C LYS A 209 10.99 -0.97 -8.79
N THR A 210 11.45 0.25 -8.58
CA THR A 210 10.63 1.45 -8.79
C THR A 210 11.10 2.18 -10.04
N VAL A 211 10.16 2.84 -10.75
CA VAL A 211 10.46 3.59 -11.97
C VAL A 211 9.76 4.96 -11.94
N SER A 212 10.49 6.00 -12.33
CA SER A 212 9.99 7.33 -12.68
C SER A 212 10.40 7.66 -14.11
N LEU A 213 9.41 7.91 -14.97
CA LEU A 213 9.63 8.25 -16.39
C LEU A 213 9.67 9.76 -16.60
N GLU A 214 10.70 10.25 -17.28
CA GLU A 214 10.86 11.64 -17.73
C GLU A 214 10.87 11.70 -19.26
N TYR A 215 9.79 11.23 -19.87
CA TYR A 215 9.58 11.26 -21.32
C TYR A 215 8.75 12.48 -21.71
N PRO A 216 8.73 12.93 -22.97
CA PRO A 216 7.81 13.97 -23.42
C PRO A 216 6.34 13.48 -23.44
N ILE A 217 5.39 14.43 -23.45
CA ILE A 217 3.95 14.12 -23.30
C ILE A 217 3.46 13.21 -24.44
N ALA A 218 3.92 13.45 -25.67
CA ALA A 218 3.49 12.68 -26.84
C ALA A 218 3.81 11.19 -26.70
N GLU A 219 5.02 10.86 -26.26
CA GLU A 219 5.49 9.49 -26.07
C GLU A 219 4.80 8.82 -24.88
N LEU A 220 4.57 9.54 -23.79
CA LEU A 220 3.81 9.01 -22.65
C LEU A 220 2.35 8.72 -23.01
N LYS A 221 1.71 9.58 -23.83
CA LYS A 221 0.35 9.34 -24.33
C LYS A 221 0.29 8.09 -25.21
N ALA A 222 1.24 7.95 -26.12
CA ALA A 222 1.33 6.78 -26.97
C ALA A 222 1.59 5.51 -26.14
N GLN A 223 2.49 5.57 -25.15
CA GLN A 223 2.75 4.47 -24.24
C GLN A 223 1.49 4.08 -23.45
N LEU A 224 0.78 5.04 -22.85
CA LEU A 224 -0.48 4.79 -22.14
C LEU A 224 -1.56 4.16 -23.02
N LYS A 225 -1.55 4.39 -24.34
CA LYS A 225 -2.58 3.88 -25.25
C LYS A 225 -2.21 2.55 -25.91
N PHE A 226 -0.93 2.34 -26.23
CA PHE A 226 -0.51 1.31 -27.18
C PHE A 226 0.56 0.36 -26.65
N ASP A 227 1.11 0.57 -25.46
CA ASP A 227 2.05 -0.37 -24.86
C ASP A 227 1.30 -1.68 -24.51
N PRO A 228 1.77 -2.86 -24.97
CA PRO A 228 1.10 -4.12 -24.69
C PRO A 228 1.12 -4.48 -23.20
N ASP A 229 2.09 -3.99 -22.43
CA ASP A 229 2.21 -4.29 -21.01
C ASP A 229 1.37 -3.30 -20.16
N PRO A 230 0.37 -3.80 -19.39
CA PRO A 230 -0.45 -2.92 -18.56
C PRO A 230 0.34 -2.17 -17.48
N ILE A 231 1.46 -2.71 -17.00
CA ILE A 231 2.31 -2.07 -15.99
C ILE A 231 3.05 -0.88 -16.60
N SER A 232 3.55 -1.02 -17.82
CA SER A 232 4.12 0.09 -18.59
C SER A 232 3.09 1.20 -18.84
N ARG A 233 1.84 0.84 -19.19
CA ARG A 233 0.73 1.81 -19.31
C ARG A 233 0.45 2.54 -17.98
N ILE A 234 0.48 1.82 -16.85
CA ILE A 234 0.33 2.40 -15.51
C ILE A 234 1.46 3.40 -15.20
N TYR A 235 2.72 3.08 -15.52
CA TYR A 235 3.84 4.01 -15.33
C TYR A 235 3.71 5.26 -16.20
N ALA A 236 3.30 5.11 -17.46
CA ALA A 236 3.04 6.24 -18.36
C ALA A 236 1.92 7.14 -17.82
N GLY A 237 0.81 6.56 -17.34
CA GLY A 237 -0.28 7.30 -16.70
C GLY A 237 0.16 8.07 -15.45
N LYS A 238 1.00 7.47 -14.60
CA LYS A 238 1.60 8.15 -13.44
C LYS A 238 2.49 9.33 -13.86
N ALA A 239 3.30 9.17 -14.90
CA ALA A 239 4.16 10.24 -15.41
C ALA A 239 3.35 11.38 -16.05
N LEU A 240 2.29 11.08 -16.81
CA LEU A 240 1.37 12.08 -17.36
C LEU A 240 0.69 12.89 -16.27
N ALA A 241 0.19 12.24 -15.22
CA ALA A 241 -0.45 12.94 -14.12
C ALA A 241 0.51 13.88 -13.37
N LYS A 242 1.79 13.50 -13.25
CA LYS A 242 2.83 14.37 -12.68
C LYS A 242 3.12 15.59 -13.56
N LYS A 243 3.06 15.45 -14.89
CA LYS A 243 3.19 16.59 -15.82
C LYS A 243 1.98 17.53 -15.76
N GLY A 244 0.79 16.97 -15.56
CA GLY A 244 -0.45 17.73 -15.50
C GLY A 244 -0.81 18.41 -16.83
N GLY A 245 -1.73 19.38 -16.76
CA GLY A 245 -2.25 20.09 -17.93
C GLY A 245 -3.42 19.38 -18.63
N LEU A 246 -4.15 20.14 -19.45
CA LEU A 246 -5.38 19.68 -20.10
C LEU A 246 -5.14 18.50 -21.03
N GLU A 247 -4.02 18.48 -21.75
CA GLU A 247 -3.68 17.40 -22.67
C GLU A 247 -3.44 16.07 -21.92
N ALA A 248 -2.74 16.11 -20.78
CA ALA A 248 -2.52 14.94 -19.95
C ALA A 248 -3.83 14.46 -19.32
N VAL A 249 -4.67 15.37 -18.79
CA VAL A 249 -5.98 15.01 -18.24
C VAL A 249 -6.88 14.38 -19.30
N LYS A 250 -6.87 14.88 -20.53
CA LYS A 250 -7.63 14.27 -21.63
C LYS A 250 -7.17 12.84 -21.90
N ALA A 251 -5.87 12.61 -22.01
CA ALA A 251 -5.33 11.27 -22.22
C ALA A 251 -5.65 10.29 -21.07
N LEU A 252 -5.58 10.77 -19.82
CA LEU A 252 -5.97 10.00 -18.64
C LEU A 252 -7.48 9.72 -18.62
N SER A 253 -8.32 10.70 -18.99
CA SER A 253 -9.78 10.53 -19.09
C SER A 253 -10.15 9.48 -20.13
N ASP A 254 -9.50 9.51 -21.30
CA ASP A 254 -9.71 8.52 -22.37
C ASP A 254 -9.29 7.11 -21.91
N ALA A 255 -8.16 6.99 -21.21
CA ALA A 255 -7.69 5.72 -20.65
C ALA A 255 -8.64 5.18 -19.57
N LEU A 256 -9.14 6.04 -18.66
CA LEU A 256 -10.13 5.65 -17.64
C LEU A 256 -11.43 5.12 -18.26
N LYS A 257 -11.80 5.57 -19.47
CA LYS A 257 -13.03 5.13 -20.15
C LYS A 257 -12.83 3.86 -20.97
N SER A 258 -11.65 3.68 -21.58
CA SER A 258 -11.50 2.76 -22.72
C SER A 258 -10.33 1.79 -22.63
N ASP A 259 -9.42 1.89 -21.64
CA ASP A 259 -8.34 0.88 -21.52
C ASP A 259 -8.95 -0.51 -21.31
N SER A 260 -8.43 -1.50 -22.03
CA SER A 260 -8.92 -2.88 -21.98
C SER A 260 -8.77 -3.50 -20.60
N PHE A 261 -7.70 -3.15 -19.87
CA PHE A 261 -7.40 -3.72 -18.57
C PHE A 261 -7.92 -2.85 -17.43
N TRP A 262 -8.77 -3.45 -16.59
CA TRP A 262 -9.36 -2.77 -15.43
C TRP A 262 -8.31 -2.20 -14.47
N GLY A 263 -7.14 -2.84 -14.34
CA GLY A 263 -6.07 -2.39 -13.47
C GLY A 263 -5.45 -1.08 -13.94
N VAL A 264 -5.34 -0.83 -15.25
CA VAL A 264 -4.90 0.47 -15.77
C VAL A 264 -5.94 1.52 -15.43
N ARG A 265 -7.23 1.31 -15.79
CA ARG A 265 -8.32 2.26 -15.50
C ARG A 265 -8.38 2.65 -14.03
N LEU A 266 -8.25 1.65 -13.14
CA LEU A 266 -8.17 1.85 -11.70
C LEU A 266 -7.01 2.76 -11.29
N GLU A 267 -5.79 2.48 -11.77
CA GLU A 267 -4.61 3.27 -11.43
C GLU A 267 -4.69 4.69 -12.01
N ILE A 268 -5.29 4.86 -13.19
CA ILE A 268 -5.56 6.17 -13.78
C ILE A 268 -6.55 6.98 -12.93
N ALA A 269 -7.62 6.36 -12.43
CA ALA A 269 -8.55 7.04 -11.50
C ALA A 269 -7.81 7.59 -10.27
N LYS A 270 -6.89 6.80 -9.68
CA LYS A 270 -6.05 7.26 -8.56
C LYS A 270 -5.12 8.42 -8.94
N GLN A 271 -4.67 8.49 -10.19
CA GLN A 271 -3.82 9.59 -10.63
C GLN A 271 -4.60 10.87 -10.94
N LEU A 272 -5.81 10.75 -11.51
CA LEU A 272 -6.66 11.91 -11.84
C LEU A 272 -6.98 12.76 -10.60
N ALA A 273 -7.23 12.15 -9.44
CA ALA A 273 -7.41 12.87 -8.18
C ALA A 273 -6.22 13.78 -7.79
N LYS A 274 -5.00 13.44 -8.22
CA LYS A 274 -3.79 14.21 -7.89
C LYS A 274 -3.57 15.41 -8.80
N VAL A 275 -4.20 15.44 -9.97
CA VAL A 275 -4.01 16.53 -10.96
C VAL A 275 -4.74 17.80 -10.53
N LYS A 276 -5.79 17.69 -9.69
CA LYS A 276 -6.55 18.82 -9.11
C LYS A 276 -7.09 19.81 -10.15
N LEU A 277 -7.64 19.28 -11.26
CA LEU A 277 -8.34 20.05 -12.29
C LEU A 277 -9.80 19.59 -12.37
N ASP A 278 -10.72 20.51 -12.63
CA ASP A 278 -12.16 20.23 -12.71
C ASP A 278 -12.48 19.18 -13.79
N GLN A 279 -11.74 19.18 -14.90
CA GLN A 279 -11.88 18.17 -15.95
C GLN A 279 -11.49 16.77 -15.47
N ALA A 280 -10.58 16.67 -14.50
CA ALA A 280 -10.20 15.40 -13.90
C ALA A 280 -11.34 14.89 -12.99
N GLU A 281 -12.00 15.78 -12.24
CA GLU A 281 -13.19 15.42 -11.46
C GLU A 281 -14.34 14.97 -12.36
N ALA A 282 -14.65 15.71 -13.42
CA ALA A 282 -15.69 15.33 -14.37
C ALA A 282 -15.43 13.94 -14.99
N ALA A 283 -14.15 13.63 -15.29
CA ALA A 283 -13.75 12.30 -15.76
C ALA A 283 -13.97 11.22 -14.68
N LEU A 284 -13.66 11.51 -13.42
CA LEU A 284 -13.91 10.60 -12.30
C LEU A 284 -15.42 10.34 -12.11
N ILE A 285 -16.27 11.37 -12.16
CA ILE A 285 -17.73 11.18 -12.03
C ILE A 285 -18.25 10.22 -13.11
N VAL A 286 -17.79 10.33 -14.36
CA VAL A 286 -18.14 9.37 -15.42
C VAL A 286 -17.65 7.95 -15.09
N GLY A 287 -16.46 7.83 -14.48
CA GLY A 287 -15.89 6.56 -14.03
C GLY A 287 -16.69 5.81 -12.96
N LEU A 288 -17.66 6.46 -12.29
CA LEU A 288 -18.58 5.79 -11.36
C LEU A 288 -19.47 4.75 -12.06
N SER A 289 -19.60 4.82 -13.39
CA SER A 289 -20.36 3.85 -14.18
C SER A 289 -19.50 2.73 -14.79
N ASP A 290 -18.23 2.60 -14.41
CA ASP A 290 -17.36 1.53 -14.93
C ASP A 290 -17.93 0.15 -14.60
N SER A 291 -17.87 -0.77 -15.58
CA SER A 291 -18.34 -2.15 -15.41
C SER A 291 -17.62 -2.89 -14.26
N ASN A 292 -16.35 -2.58 -14.01
CA ASN A 292 -15.53 -3.26 -13.02
C ASN A 292 -15.63 -2.57 -11.64
N PRO A 293 -16.04 -3.29 -10.57
CA PRO A 293 -16.20 -2.70 -9.24
C PRO A 293 -14.88 -2.22 -8.63
N ARG A 294 -13.73 -2.77 -9.04
CA ARG A 294 -12.42 -2.31 -8.54
C ARG A 294 -12.09 -0.91 -9.06
N VAL A 295 -12.50 -0.60 -10.30
CA VAL A 295 -12.36 0.74 -10.89
C VAL A 295 -13.31 1.71 -10.20
N ARG A 296 -14.60 1.36 -10.08
CA ARG A 296 -15.57 2.20 -9.34
C ARG A 296 -15.10 2.51 -7.93
N ARG A 297 -14.53 1.54 -7.22
CA ARG A 297 -13.96 1.75 -5.88
C ARG A 297 -12.82 2.77 -5.89
N ALA A 298 -11.90 2.70 -6.85
CA ALA A 298 -10.83 3.70 -6.95
C ALA A 298 -11.35 5.09 -7.32
N VAL A 299 -12.39 5.18 -8.15
CA VAL A 299 -13.08 6.42 -8.46
C VAL A 299 -13.75 7.02 -7.21
N VAL A 300 -14.45 6.21 -6.42
CA VAL A 300 -15.06 6.65 -5.16
C VAL A 300 -14.01 7.16 -4.18
N GLN A 301 -12.85 6.50 -4.11
CA GLN A 301 -11.72 6.99 -3.30
C GLN A 301 -11.25 8.35 -3.81
N ALA A 302 -11.01 8.47 -5.12
CA ALA A 302 -10.51 9.66 -5.78
C ALA A 302 -11.44 10.87 -5.56
N LEU A 303 -12.76 10.69 -5.72
CA LEU A 303 -13.77 11.72 -5.45
C LEU A 303 -13.78 12.14 -3.97
N GLY A 304 -13.62 11.18 -3.04
CA GLY A 304 -13.49 11.45 -1.61
C GLY A 304 -12.21 12.22 -1.21
N GLU A 305 -11.18 12.20 -2.06
CA GLU A 305 -9.95 12.99 -1.89
C GLU A 305 -10.07 14.40 -2.49
N VAL A 306 -10.89 14.60 -3.53
CA VAL A 306 -11.14 15.89 -4.19
C VAL A 306 -12.01 16.81 -3.32
N LYS A 307 -13.04 16.27 -2.66
CA LYS A 307 -13.85 16.95 -1.62
C LYS A 307 -14.63 18.21 -2.03
N THR A 308 -15.13 18.23 -3.26
CA THR A 308 -16.02 19.26 -3.82
C THR A 308 -17.52 18.96 -3.55
N PRO A 309 -18.42 19.94 -3.67
CA PRO A 309 -19.86 19.70 -3.64
C PRO A 309 -20.35 18.71 -4.72
N GLU A 310 -19.75 18.73 -5.89
CA GLU A 310 -20.10 17.84 -7.02
C GLU A 310 -19.72 16.38 -6.70
N SER A 311 -18.49 16.15 -6.24
CA SER A 311 -18.06 14.83 -5.74
C SER A 311 -18.92 14.35 -4.56
N TYR A 312 -19.33 15.25 -3.65
CA TYR A 312 -20.23 14.91 -2.53
C TYR A 312 -21.56 14.37 -3.04
N ASN A 313 -22.22 15.13 -3.93
CA ASN A 313 -23.52 14.77 -4.47
C ASN A 313 -23.45 13.44 -5.24
N ALA A 314 -22.38 13.22 -6.02
CA ALA A 314 -22.17 11.98 -6.74
C ALA A 314 -22.02 10.76 -5.79
N LEU A 315 -21.24 10.90 -4.72
CA LEU A 315 -21.05 9.82 -3.74
C LEU A 315 -22.29 9.57 -2.87
N LYS A 316 -23.01 10.63 -2.50
CA LYS A 316 -24.28 10.54 -1.78
C LYS A 316 -25.31 9.75 -2.60
N GLN A 317 -25.51 10.15 -3.86
CA GLN A 317 -26.45 9.48 -4.76
C GLN A 317 -26.07 8.01 -4.98
N LEU A 318 -24.77 7.70 -5.10
CA LEU A 318 -24.29 6.33 -5.20
C LEU A 318 -24.65 5.51 -3.96
N LEU A 319 -24.45 6.05 -2.75
CA LEU A 319 -24.76 5.34 -1.51
C LEU A 319 -26.27 5.15 -1.31
N GLU A 320 -27.09 6.15 -1.67
CA GLU A 320 -28.56 6.06 -1.59
C GLU A 320 -29.12 5.00 -2.55
N LYS A 321 -28.61 4.98 -3.80
CA LYS A 321 -29.03 4.02 -4.81
C LYS A 321 -28.52 2.60 -4.52
N GLY A 322 -27.32 2.49 -3.94
CA GLY A 322 -26.58 1.25 -3.78
C GLY A 322 -25.74 0.88 -5.02
N ASP A 323 -24.81 -0.04 -4.83
CA ASP A 323 -23.93 -0.59 -5.86
C ASP A 323 -23.93 -2.12 -5.77
N ALA A 324 -23.78 -2.80 -6.91
CA ALA A 324 -23.70 -4.26 -6.93
C ALA A 324 -22.53 -4.83 -6.09
N SER A 325 -21.52 -4.02 -5.79
CA SER A 325 -20.38 -4.35 -4.95
C SER A 325 -20.48 -3.69 -3.57
N TYR A 326 -20.60 -4.51 -2.53
CA TYR A 326 -20.55 -4.06 -1.14
C TYR A 326 -19.31 -3.22 -0.81
N TYR A 327 -18.18 -3.49 -1.46
CA TYR A 327 -16.93 -2.74 -1.24
C TYR A 327 -16.98 -1.32 -1.83
N VAL A 328 -17.80 -1.07 -2.85
CA VAL A 328 -17.99 0.26 -3.42
C VAL A 328 -18.87 1.08 -2.49
N GLU A 329 -19.99 0.52 -2.02
CA GLU A 329 -20.86 1.16 -1.02
C GLU A 329 -20.11 1.46 0.29
N ALA A 330 -19.38 0.49 0.82
CA ALA A 330 -18.60 0.64 2.05
C ALA A 330 -17.59 1.79 1.96
N LEU A 331 -16.94 1.94 0.79
CA LEU A 331 -16.00 3.03 0.58
C LEU A 331 -16.71 4.36 0.36
N ALA A 332 -17.86 4.39 -0.30
CA ALA A 332 -18.65 5.62 -0.46
C ALA A 332 -19.09 6.17 0.90
N ALA A 333 -19.60 5.30 1.78
CA ALA A 333 -19.94 5.64 3.15
C ALA A 333 -18.74 6.20 3.92
N ARG A 334 -17.57 5.57 3.78
CA ARG A 334 -16.32 6.06 4.40
C ARG A 334 -15.88 7.43 3.85
N SER A 335 -15.92 7.60 2.52
CA SER A 335 -15.54 8.84 1.85
C SER A 335 -16.43 10.01 2.27
N LEU A 336 -17.75 9.82 2.32
CA LEU A 336 -18.70 10.85 2.76
C LEU A 336 -18.39 11.36 4.18
N GLY A 337 -18.13 10.45 5.13
CA GLY A 337 -17.71 10.83 6.48
C GLY A 337 -16.40 11.66 6.50
N GLY A 338 -15.44 11.32 5.64
CA GLY A 338 -14.17 12.06 5.51
C GLY A 338 -14.26 13.39 4.77
N MET A 339 -15.36 13.65 4.05
CA MET A 339 -15.61 14.91 3.35
C MET A 339 -16.19 15.97 4.30
N VAL A 340 -17.15 15.56 5.14
CA VAL A 340 -17.78 16.46 6.13
C VAL A 340 -16.87 16.77 7.31
N SER A 341 -15.85 15.95 7.57
CA SER A 341 -14.86 16.24 8.62
C SER A 341 -13.98 17.46 8.32
N ALA A 342 -14.00 17.99 7.09
CA ALA A 342 -13.11 19.07 6.65
C ALA A 342 -13.86 20.21 5.94
N SER A 343 -14.21 20.05 4.67
CA SER A 343 -14.68 21.12 3.78
C SER A 343 -16.19 21.29 3.74
N LEU A 344 -16.97 20.25 4.10
CA LEU A 344 -18.44 20.22 3.99
C LEU A 344 -19.11 20.04 5.36
N LYS A 345 -18.67 20.80 6.36
CA LYS A 345 -19.16 20.65 7.75
C LYS A 345 -20.65 20.94 7.91
N ASP A 346 -21.21 21.80 7.07
CA ASP A 346 -22.64 22.11 7.01
C ASP A 346 -23.50 20.88 6.69
N ARG A 347 -22.89 19.81 6.15
CA ARG A 347 -23.55 18.54 5.79
C ARG A 347 -23.34 17.43 6.81
N GLU A 348 -22.73 17.71 7.97
CA GLU A 348 -22.42 16.68 8.98
C GLU A 348 -23.68 15.92 9.43
N ASP A 349 -24.72 16.65 9.85
CA ASP A 349 -25.97 16.02 10.33
C ASP A 349 -26.64 15.18 9.24
N GLU A 350 -26.68 15.69 8.02
CA GLU A 350 -27.22 14.99 6.86
C GLU A 350 -26.49 13.66 6.61
N VAL A 351 -25.16 13.68 6.64
CA VAL A 351 -24.33 12.47 6.46
C VAL A 351 -24.51 11.51 7.62
N ILE A 352 -24.52 11.98 8.87
CA ILE A 352 -24.73 11.09 10.03
C ILE A 352 -26.08 10.38 9.94
N GLN A 353 -27.15 11.08 9.55
CA GLN A 353 -28.46 10.45 9.38
C GLN A 353 -28.49 9.44 8.24
N LEU A 354 -27.89 9.76 7.09
CA LEU A 354 -27.74 8.80 5.99
C LEU A 354 -26.96 7.56 6.42
N LEU A 355 -25.83 7.74 7.11
CA LEU A 355 -25.02 6.65 7.62
C LEU A 355 -25.77 5.80 8.64
N LYS A 356 -26.51 6.39 9.59
CA LYS A 356 -27.39 5.65 10.53
C LYS A 356 -28.42 4.80 9.80
N LYS A 357 -29.08 5.36 8.77
CA LYS A 357 -30.05 4.63 7.95
C LYS A 357 -29.40 3.43 7.27
N VAL A 358 -28.27 3.62 6.60
CA VAL A 358 -27.53 2.54 5.92
C VAL A 358 -27.07 1.47 6.94
N LEU A 359 -26.64 1.88 8.13
CA LEU A 359 -26.24 0.97 9.20
C LEU A 359 -27.39 0.04 9.62
N GLN A 360 -28.62 0.55 9.71
CA GLN A 360 -29.80 -0.24 10.05
C GLN A 360 -30.23 -1.14 8.88
N GLU A 361 -30.35 -0.60 7.67
CA GLU A 361 -31.01 -1.25 6.54
C GLU A 361 -30.13 -2.25 5.78
N ARG A 362 -28.80 -2.10 5.79
CA ARG A 362 -27.88 -2.85 4.90
C ARG A 362 -27.08 -3.96 5.59
N SER A 363 -27.74 -4.82 6.38
CA SER A 363 -27.13 -6.11 6.78
C SER A 363 -26.77 -6.91 5.55
N GLY A 364 -25.62 -7.56 5.56
CA GLY A 364 -25.24 -8.42 4.47
C GLY A 364 -23.99 -9.22 4.73
N TRP A 365 -23.43 -9.75 3.64
CA TRP A 365 -22.25 -10.58 3.68
C TRP A 365 -21.11 -9.91 4.45
N ASN A 366 -20.66 -10.59 5.51
CA ASN A 366 -19.54 -10.18 6.37
C ASN A 366 -19.62 -8.73 6.90
N GLU A 367 -20.82 -8.14 6.93
CA GLU A 367 -21.09 -6.77 7.35
C GLU A 367 -20.22 -5.71 6.65
N VAL A 368 -19.86 -5.94 5.38
CA VAL A 368 -18.92 -5.08 4.65
C VAL A 368 -19.41 -3.63 4.54
N VAL A 369 -20.69 -3.43 4.15
CA VAL A 369 -21.28 -2.09 4.00
C VAL A 369 -21.37 -1.39 5.36
N ARG A 370 -21.94 -2.06 6.37
CA ARG A 370 -22.04 -1.54 7.74
C ARG A 370 -20.67 -1.22 8.35
N GLY A 371 -19.66 -2.06 8.12
CA GLY A 371 -18.29 -1.79 8.53
C GLY A 371 -17.69 -0.54 7.84
N GLY A 372 -18.04 -0.31 6.58
CA GLY A 372 -17.72 0.93 5.86
C GLY A 372 -18.41 2.15 6.45
N VAL A 373 -19.67 2.03 6.84
CA VAL A 373 -20.42 3.07 7.56
C VAL A 373 -19.76 3.43 8.88
N ILE A 374 -19.41 2.43 9.71
CA ILE A 374 -18.69 2.63 10.97
C ILE A 374 -17.35 3.34 10.72
N ALA A 375 -16.62 2.97 9.67
CA ALA A 375 -15.38 3.64 9.28
C ALA A 375 -15.60 5.08 8.77
N GLY A 376 -16.78 5.39 8.22
CA GLY A 376 -17.21 6.73 7.82
C GLY A 376 -17.53 7.61 9.03
N LEU A 377 -18.33 7.11 9.96
CA LEU A 377 -18.62 7.79 11.24
C LEU A 377 -17.32 8.11 11.98
N SER A 378 -16.34 7.21 11.96
CA SER A 378 -15.04 7.42 12.62
C SER A 378 -14.19 8.53 12.00
N GLN A 379 -14.50 8.99 10.78
CA GLN A 379 -13.82 10.14 10.17
C GLN A 379 -14.34 11.47 10.72
N ILE A 380 -15.57 11.51 11.26
CA ILE A 380 -16.19 12.70 11.83
C ILE A 380 -15.71 12.88 13.28
N LYS A 381 -14.40 13.09 13.42
CA LYS A 381 -13.65 12.96 14.68
C LYS A 381 -14.18 13.79 15.85
N SER A 382 -14.76 14.96 15.57
CA SER A 382 -15.29 15.88 16.59
C SER A 382 -16.73 15.57 17.01
N SER A 383 -17.42 14.66 16.33
CA SER A 383 -18.84 14.44 16.55
C SER A 383 -19.07 13.47 17.72
N PRO A 384 -19.72 13.90 18.82
CA PRO A 384 -20.07 12.99 19.91
C PRO A 384 -21.18 12.01 19.47
N ILE A 385 -22.07 12.44 18.58
CA ILE A 385 -23.15 11.60 18.04
C ILE A 385 -22.56 10.44 17.24
N ALA A 386 -21.54 10.69 16.42
CA ALA A 386 -20.87 9.62 15.68
C ALA A 386 -20.17 8.63 16.62
N LEU A 387 -19.55 9.11 17.70
CA LEU A 387 -18.95 8.26 18.73
C LEU A 387 -19.99 7.38 19.42
N ASP A 388 -21.10 7.95 19.87
CA ASP A 388 -22.14 7.22 20.60
C ASP A 388 -22.72 6.09 19.72
N VAL A 389 -22.92 6.33 18.42
CA VAL A 389 -23.31 5.28 17.46
C VAL A 389 -22.23 4.19 17.37
N ILE A 390 -20.94 4.53 17.29
CA ILE A 390 -19.88 3.51 17.19
C ILE A 390 -19.85 2.63 18.45
N LEU A 391 -20.04 3.23 19.63
CA LEU A 391 -20.02 2.52 20.92
C LEU A 391 -21.14 1.46 21.04
N GLU A 392 -22.32 1.71 20.48
CA GLU A 392 -23.40 0.70 20.44
C GLU A 392 -22.97 -0.60 19.76
N TYR A 393 -22.10 -0.50 18.74
CA TYR A 393 -21.67 -1.62 17.92
C TYR A 393 -20.41 -2.33 18.42
N THR A 394 -19.87 -1.98 19.61
CA THR A 394 -18.74 -2.70 20.23
C THR A 394 -19.19 -3.79 21.22
N THR A 395 -20.49 -3.86 21.50
CA THR A 395 -21.07 -4.74 22.52
C THR A 395 -21.19 -6.20 22.08
N PRO A 396 -21.22 -7.17 23.02
CA PRO A 396 -21.55 -8.57 22.71
C PRO A 396 -22.93 -8.70 22.05
N GLY A 397 -23.07 -9.61 21.08
CA GLY A 397 -24.30 -9.83 20.31
C GLY A 397 -24.29 -9.16 18.93
N ILE A 398 -23.41 -8.17 18.71
CA ILE A 398 -23.14 -7.62 17.38
C ILE A 398 -22.35 -8.64 16.56
N PRO A 399 -22.66 -8.85 15.26
CA PRO A 399 -21.88 -9.74 14.40
C PRO A 399 -20.39 -9.40 14.44
N GLN A 400 -19.56 -10.41 14.67
CA GLN A 400 -18.13 -10.22 14.96
C GLN A 400 -17.38 -9.31 13.95
N PRO A 401 -17.60 -9.40 12.63
CA PRO A 401 -16.94 -8.50 11.67
C PRO A 401 -17.26 -7.02 11.91
N LEU A 402 -18.52 -6.70 12.21
CA LEU A 402 -18.99 -5.34 12.49
C LEU A 402 -18.46 -4.85 13.85
N ARG A 403 -18.49 -5.74 14.86
CA ARG A 403 -17.93 -5.46 16.18
C ARG A 403 -16.44 -5.09 16.11
N LEU A 404 -15.65 -5.85 15.36
CA LEU A 404 -14.24 -5.53 15.12
C LEU A 404 -14.04 -4.23 14.31
N ALA A 405 -14.96 -3.88 13.42
CA ALA A 405 -14.91 -2.59 12.73
C ALA A 405 -15.17 -1.42 13.70
N ALA A 406 -16.14 -1.56 14.61
CA ALA A 406 -16.47 -0.57 15.64
C ALA A 406 -15.32 -0.37 16.63
N ILE A 407 -14.74 -1.46 17.15
CA ILE A 407 -13.57 -1.39 18.06
C ILE A 407 -12.40 -0.65 17.39
N ARG A 408 -12.13 -0.93 16.10
CA ARG A 408 -11.09 -0.24 15.34
C ARG A 408 -11.39 1.25 15.16
N ALA A 409 -12.65 1.59 14.93
CA ALA A 409 -13.12 2.95 14.72
C ALA A 409 -12.96 3.83 15.98
N LEU A 410 -13.05 3.25 17.18
CA LEU A 410 -12.80 3.98 18.43
C LEU A 410 -11.41 4.63 18.47
N GLY A 411 -10.38 3.95 17.97
CA GLY A 411 -9.02 4.51 17.89
C GLY A 411 -8.86 5.59 16.81
N ASP A 412 -9.67 5.57 15.75
CA ASP A 412 -9.65 6.62 14.72
C ASP A 412 -10.37 7.89 15.19
N ILE A 413 -11.54 7.73 15.81
CA ILE A 413 -12.39 8.84 16.24
C ILE A 413 -11.82 9.54 17.48
N SER A 414 -11.07 8.84 18.34
CA SER A 414 -10.53 9.39 19.60
C SER A 414 -9.68 10.65 19.42
N LYS A 415 -9.10 10.86 18.23
CA LYS A 415 -8.21 12.01 17.93
C LYS A 415 -8.89 13.38 18.00
N GLY A 416 -10.22 13.44 17.92
CA GLY A 416 -10.98 14.70 17.97
C GLY A 416 -11.95 14.80 19.15
N GLN A 417 -11.89 13.86 20.09
CA GLN A 417 -12.86 13.75 21.19
C GLN A 417 -12.40 14.51 22.44
N SER A 418 -13.35 14.83 23.32
CA SER A 418 -13.06 15.45 24.61
C SER A 418 -12.32 14.47 25.55
N PRO A 419 -11.54 14.96 26.53
CA PRO A 419 -10.83 14.10 27.48
C PRO A 419 -11.71 13.06 28.17
N ASN A 420 -12.92 13.46 28.59
CA ASN A 420 -13.87 12.55 29.24
C ASN A 420 -14.32 11.40 28.31
N LYS A 421 -14.58 11.70 27.04
CA LYS A 421 -14.95 10.68 26.06
C LYS A 421 -13.76 9.77 25.71
N ILE A 422 -12.55 10.32 25.66
CA ILE A 422 -11.32 9.52 25.48
C ILE A 422 -11.16 8.54 26.64
N GLU A 423 -11.43 8.97 27.87
CA GLU A 423 -11.40 8.10 29.06
C GLU A 423 -12.41 6.96 28.96
N SER A 424 -13.67 7.25 28.59
CA SER A 424 -14.67 6.20 28.35
C SER A 424 -14.27 5.20 27.26
N ILE A 425 -13.64 5.67 26.18
CA ILE A 425 -13.11 4.78 25.13
C ILE A 425 -12.01 3.87 25.69
N LEU A 426 -11.09 4.41 26.48
CA LEU A 426 -9.99 3.64 27.07
C LEU A 426 -10.50 2.57 28.03
N GLU A 427 -11.43 2.91 28.91
CA GLU A 427 -12.05 1.97 29.86
C GLU A 427 -12.69 0.79 29.12
N GLN A 428 -13.45 1.07 28.06
CA GLN A 428 -14.09 0.02 27.28
C GLN A 428 -13.07 -0.84 26.51
N LEU A 429 -12.03 -0.24 25.93
CA LEU A 429 -10.95 -0.97 25.27
C LEU A 429 -10.17 -1.84 26.25
N GLU A 430 -9.93 -1.36 27.48
CA GLU A 430 -9.29 -2.12 28.55
C GLU A 430 -10.13 -3.32 28.98
N GLU A 431 -11.44 -3.15 29.16
CA GLU A 431 -12.34 -4.24 29.50
C GLU A 431 -12.34 -5.32 28.40
N MET A 432 -12.51 -4.92 27.14
CA MET A 432 -12.51 -5.85 26.00
C MET A 432 -11.12 -6.49 25.77
N SER A 433 -10.04 -5.88 26.27
CA SER A 433 -8.67 -6.42 26.12
C SER A 433 -8.49 -7.77 26.81
N ARG A 434 -9.35 -8.06 27.79
CA ARG A 434 -9.38 -9.32 28.55
C ARG A 434 -9.99 -10.48 27.76
N GLU A 435 -10.62 -10.21 26.61
CA GLU A 435 -11.12 -11.26 25.73
C GLU A 435 -9.97 -12.07 25.12
N THR A 436 -10.15 -13.39 25.03
CA THR A 436 -9.15 -14.32 24.49
C THR A 436 -9.18 -14.42 22.98
N PHE A 437 -10.20 -13.87 22.31
CA PHE A 437 -10.30 -13.95 20.86
C PHE A 437 -9.21 -13.13 20.18
N TYR A 438 -8.33 -13.83 19.46
CA TYR A 438 -7.14 -13.27 18.82
C TYR A 438 -7.41 -12.00 18.02
N LEU A 439 -8.45 -11.98 17.17
CA LEU A 439 -8.73 -10.81 16.34
C LEU A 439 -9.29 -9.62 17.14
N THR A 440 -9.94 -9.86 18.28
CA THR A 440 -10.33 -8.79 19.21
C THR A 440 -9.07 -8.13 19.76
N GLN A 441 -8.13 -8.91 20.30
CA GLN A 441 -6.86 -8.40 20.83
C GLN A 441 -6.07 -7.62 19.78
N VAL A 442 -5.92 -8.16 18.56
CA VAL A 442 -5.28 -7.44 17.44
C VAL A 442 -5.96 -6.11 17.15
N THR A 443 -7.29 -6.07 17.19
CA THR A 443 -8.06 -4.88 16.86
C THR A 443 -7.95 -3.82 17.96
N ILE A 444 -7.95 -4.22 19.23
CA ILE A 444 -7.75 -3.33 20.38
C ILE A 444 -6.35 -2.74 20.36
N VAL A 445 -5.31 -3.56 20.17
CA VAL A 445 -3.93 -3.08 20.05
C VAL A 445 -3.81 -2.04 18.92
N ARG A 446 -4.45 -2.29 17.77
CA ARG A 446 -4.46 -1.34 16.64
C ARG A 446 -5.25 -0.07 16.95
N ALA A 447 -6.33 -0.16 17.72
CA ALA A 447 -7.11 1.01 18.15
C ALA A 447 -6.30 1.87 19.12
N LEU A 448 -5.77 1.27 20.19
CA LEU A 448 -4.88 1.92 21.17
C LEU A 448 -3.65 2.55 20.51
N GLY A 449 -3.03 1.85 19.55
CA GLY A 449 -1.89 2.35 18.78
C GLY A 449 -2.16 3.56 17.88
N LYS A 450 -3.43 3.98 17.74
CA LYS A 450 -3.83 5.22 17.07
C LYS A 450 -4.16 6.33 18.06
N MET A 451 -4.39 6.00 19.32
CA MET A 451 -4.74 6.97 20.35
C MET A 451 -3.49 7.76 20.76
N GLU A 452 -3.64 9.04 21.01
CA GLU A 452 -2.53 9.96 21.28
C GLU A 452 -2.47 10.28 22.79
N THR A 453 -2.59 9.24 23.62
CA THR A 453 -2.71 9.35 25.08
C THR A 453 -1.82 8.34 25.80
N PRO A 454 -1.14 8.72 26.89
CA PRO A 454 -0.27 7.80 27.63
C PRO A 454 -1.00 6.60 28.24
N LYS A 455 -2.26 6.77 28.68
CA LYS A 455 -3.08 5.65 29.18
C LYS A 455 -3.23 4.52 28.15
N ALA A 456 -3.19 4.83 26.85
CA ALA A 456 -3.21 3.80 25.82
C ALA A 456 -1.93 2.94 25.84
N MET A 457 -0.78 3.52 26.17
CA MET A 457 0.47 2.77 26.33
C MET A 457 0.41 1.85 27.55
N ASP A 458 -0.24 2.26 28.63
CA ASP A 458 -0.36 1.44 29.85
C ASP A 458 -1.19 0.18 29.59
N ILE A 459 -2.32 0.33 28.88
CA ILE A 459 -3.14 -0.82 28.46
C ILE A 459 -2.35 -1.73 27.51
N LEU A 460 -1.58 -1.16 26.58
CA LEU A 460 -0.72 -1.93 25.68
C LEU A 460 0.38 -2.70 26.43
N ARG A 461 0.98 -2.10 27.47
CA ARG A 461 1.99 -2.75 28.32
C ARG A 461 1.38 -3.87 29.16
N SER A 462 0.20 -3.64 29.73
CA SER A 462 -0.55 -4.69 30.43
C SER A 462 -0.81 -5.88 29.50
N LEU A 463 -1.27 -5.62 28.26
CA LEU A 463 -1.45 -6.67 27.25
C LEU A 463 -0.17 -7.45 26.93
N LEU A 464 0.99 -6.77 26.87
CA LEU A 464 2.29 -7.41 26.62
C LEU A 464 2.67 -8.42 27.71
N GLU A 465 2.43 -8.06 28.97
CA GLU A 465 2.78 -8.90 30.12
C GLU A 465 1.94 -10.18 30.19
N HIS A 466 0.68 -10.13 29.71
CA HIS A 466 -0.28 -11.21 29.90
C HIS A 466 -0.51 -12.08 28.66
N THR A 467 -0.15 -11.61 27.46
CA THR A 467 -0.37 -12.40 26.23
C THR A 467 0.76 -13.41 25.98
N PRO A 468 0.47 -14.70 25.75
CA PRO A 468 1.48 -15.67 25.34
C PRO A 468 1.76 -15.62 23.82
N ASP A 469 0.97 -14.89 23.03
CA ASP A 469 1.08 -14.87 21.58
C ASP A 469 2.13 -13.84 21.10
N GLY A 470 3.26 -14.31 20.59
CA GLY A 470 4.34 -13.47 20.08
C GLY A 470 3.92 -12.49 18.96
N ARG A 471 2.84 -12.78 18.21
CA ARG A 471 2.30 -11.85 17.20
C ARG A 471 1.63 -10.66 17.87
N ILE A 472 0.85 -10.90 18.94
CA ILE A 472 0.22 -9.82 19.71
C ILE A 472 1.31 -8.98 20.38
N ARG A 473 2.34 -9.63 20.95
CA ARG A 473 3.48 -8.91 21.53
C ARG A 473 4.15 -7.99 20.54
N ARG A 474 4.50 -8.49 19.36
CA ARG A 474 5.10 -7.69 18.28
C ARG A 474 4.23 -6.48 17.92
N ILE A 475 2.93 -6.68 17.69
CA ILE A 475 2.02 -5.59 17.29
C ILE A 475 1.85 -4.57 18.42
N ALA A 476 1.83 -5.00 19.68
CA ALA A 476 1.71 -4.11 20.84
C ALA A 476 2.99 -3.29 21.07
N GLU A 477 4.18 -3.88 20.91
CA GLU A 477 5.45 -3.13 20.94
C GLU A 477 5.50 -2.03 19.88
N GLU A 478 5.14 -2.37 18.63
CA GLU A 478 5.08 -1.39 17.53
C GLU A 478 4.04 -0.29 17.80
N ALA A 479 2.90 -0.67 18.38
CA ALA A 479 1.87 0.28 18.78
C ALA A 479 2.38 1.24 19.87
N ILE A 480 3.09 0.75 20.90
CA ILE A 480 3.68 1.58 21.95
C ILE A 480 4.70 2.55 21.36
N GLN A 481 5.62 2.08 20.51
CA GLN A 481 6.62 2.93 19.86
C GLN A 481 5.95 4.04 19.03
N LYS A 482 4.89 3.69 18.30
CA LYS A 482 4.11 4.64 17.52
C LYS A 482 3.44 5.69 18.40
N VAL A 483 2.76 5.28 19.46
CA VAL A 483 2.08 6.19 20.40
C VAL A 483 3.10 7.10 21.09
N GLN A 484 4.22 6.54 21.56
CA GLN A 484 5.33 7.28 22.16
C GLN A 484 5.89 8.34 21.20
N LYS A 485 6.11 7.98 19.93
CA LYS A 485 6.56 8.91 18.89
C LYS A 485 5.55 10.03 18.64
N THR A 486 4.25 9.74 18.70
CA THR A 486 3.19 10.73 18.47
C THR A 486 3.01 11.69 19.65
N ILE A 487 3.08 11.21 20.89
CA ILE A 487 2.93 12.05 22.10
C ILE A 487 4.17 12.94 22.33
N GLY A 488 5.33 12.49 21.85
CA GLY A 488 6.63 13.15 22.04
C GLY A 488 7.34 12.63 23.30
N SER A 489 8.64 12.35 23.16
CA SER A 489 9.49 11.74 24.20
C SER A 489 9.42 12.49 25.53
N ASP A 490 9.40 13.83 25.51
CA ASP A 490 9.42 14.66 26.71
C ASP A 490 8.11 14.60 27.51
N LYS A 491 6.96 14.51 26.83
CA LYS A 491 5.66 14.34 27.50
C LYS A 491 5.52 12.93 28.07
N ALA A 492 5.97 11.91 27.34
CA ALA A 492 6.00 10.53 27.84
C ALA A 492 6.93 10.39 29.06
N ILE A 493 8.11 11.01 29.03
CA ILE A 493 9.06 11.03 30.16
C ILE A 493 8.49 11.82 31.35
N LYS A 494 7.86 12.96 31.11
CA LYS A 494 7.24 13.76 32.18
C LYS A 494 6.13 12.98 32.88
N GLN A 495 5.29 12.27 32.13
CA GLN A 495 4.22 11.48 32.70
C GLN A 495 4.73 10.23 33.44
N LEU A 496 5.75 9.55 32.91
CA LEU A 496 6.45 8.48 33.64
C LEU A 496 7.02 8.97 34.97
N ARG A 497 7.54 10.21 35.02
CA ARG A 497 8.01 10.83 36.27
C ARG A 497 6.85 11.12 37.22
N GLU A 498 5.71 11.58 36.72
CA GLU A 498 4.51 11.84 37.53
C GLU A 498 3.92 10.53 38.11
N GLU A 499 3.83 9.47 37.31
CA GLU A 499 3.40 8.13 37.75
C GLU A 499 4.37 7.53 38.75
N LEU A 500 5.68 7.62 38.52
CA LEU A 500 6.69 7.20 39.50
C LEU A 500 6.53 7.95 40.83
N ASN A 501 6.26 9.25 40.78
CA ASN A 501 6.05 10.07 41.97
C ASN A 501 4.76 9.67 42.70
N LYS A 502 3.68 9.38 41.97
CA LYS A 502 2.43 8.86 42.53
C LYS A 502 2.64 7.50 43.20
N LEU A 503 3.33 6.58 42.52
CA LEU A 503 3.61 5.24 43.03
C LEU A 503 4.50 5.28 44.29
N LYS A 504 5.48 6.20 44.34
CA LYS A 504 6.26 6.47 45.56
C LYS A 504 5.38 6.95 46.72
N LYS A 505 4.42 7.84 46.45
CA LYS A 505 3.48 8.35 47.45
C LYS A 505 2.58 7.24 47.98
N ASP A 506 1.99 6.45 47.08
CA ASP A 506 1.09 5.35 47.45
C ASP A 506 1.85 4.28 48.26
N ASN A 507 3.11 4.00 47.93
CA ASN A 507 3.95 3.06 48.68
C ASN A 507 4.36 3.60 50.06
N GLN A 508 4.61 4.90 50.19
CA GLN A 508 4.80 5.55 51.50
C GLN A 508 3.55 5.46 52.37
N GLU A 509 2.37 5.67 51.77
CA GLU A 509 1.09 5.55 52.47
C GLU A 509 0.81 4.11 52.90
N LEU A 510 1.05 3.13 52.03
CA LEU A 510 0.96 1.71 52.36
C LEU A 510 1.92 1.32 53.49
N LYS A 511 3.16 1.80 53.45
CA LYS A 511 4.14 1.56 54.51
C LYS A 511 3.70 2.15 55.85
N SER A 512 3.17 3.37 55.85
CA SER A 512 2.59 4.00 57.06
C SER A 512 1.38 3.23 57.60
N ARG A 513 0.52 2.70 56.72
CA ARG A 513 -0.61 1.84 57.14
C ARG A 513 -0.13 0.51 57.72
N LEU A 514 0.92 -0.08 57.15
CA LEU A 514 1.55 -1.30 57.66
C LEU A 514 2.14 -1.07 59.06
N GLU A 515 2.93 -0.01 59.24
CA GLU A 515 3.52 0.38 60.53
C GLU A 515 2.44 0.65 61.60
N ASN A 516 1.33 1.29 61.22
CA ASN A 516 0.19 1.52 62.11
C ASN A 516 -0.57 0.23 62.47
N LEU A 517 -0.59 -0.77 61.59
CA LEU A 517 -1.19 -2.08 61.89
C LEU A 517 -0.26 -2.91 62.79
N GLU A 518 1.05 -2.90 62.52
CA GLU A 518 2.06 -3.54 63.36
C GLU A 518 2.08 -2.93 64.78
N ALA A 519 1.96 -1.60 64.90
CA ALA A 519 1.87 -0.91 66.18
C ALA A 519 0.56 -1.13 66.95
N LYS A 520 -0.49 -1.65 66.30
CA LYS A 520 -1.75 -2.06 66.94
C LYS A 520 -1.80 -3.56 67.24
N SER A 521 -0.88 -4.34 66.66
CA SER A 521 -0.77 -5.78 66.85
C SER A 521 0.26 -6.16 67.93
N ASN A 522 1.06 -5.20 68.39
CA ASN A 522 1.84 -5.23 69.63
C ASN A 522 1.11 -4.44 70.71
#